data_AF-A0A0S8EQR3-F1
#
_entry.id   AF-A0A0S8EQR3-F1
#
_cell.length_a   1.000
_cell.length_b   1.000
_cell.length_c   1.000
_cell.angle_alpha   90.00
_cell.angle_beta   90.00
_cell.angle_gamma   90.00
#
_symmetry.space_group_name_H-M   'P 1'
#
loop_
_entity.id
_entity.type
_entity.pdbx_description
1 polymer ?
#
loop_
_entity_poly.entity_id
_entity_poly.type
_entity_poly.pdbx_seq_one_letter_code
_entity_poly.pdbx_strand_id
1 'polypeptide(L)'
;MKLFSRSLLLVVALSALGACQKTTTTIPLSWRNPAYENGGFEKLFVIGVGKDDGTRRLFEDRFARAIALEGAAAQASWGHLPQSERLSAKQIRGAIDGDDFDGVLITRLLGISQSEEYVPPSTHTVPTTYYGYGYYGYYGTSYEIV
;
A
#
# COMPACT_ATOMS: atom_id res chain seq x y z
N MET A 1 -44.50 8.63 22.18
CA MET A 1 -43.78 8.51 20.89
C MET A 1 -42.49 9.35 20.77
N LYS A 2 -42.44 10.62 21.24
CA LYS A 2 -41.22 11.47 21.11
C LYS A 2 -40.03 11.03 21.99
N LEU A 3 -40.26 10.43 23.16
CA LEU A 3 -39.20 9.89 24.04
C LEU A 3 -38.54 8.62 23.49
N PHE A 4 -39.31 7.77 22.79
CA PHE A 4 -38.80 6.55 22.15
C PHE A 4 -37.90 6.90 20.95
N SER A 5 -38.29 7.90 20.15
CA SER A 5 -37.49 8.42 19.04
C SER A 5 -36.19 9.08 19.50
N ARG A 6 -36.22 9.83 20.62
CA ARG A 6 -35.00 10.40 21.25
C ARG A 6 -34.05 9.34 21.79
N SER A 7 -34.58 8.27 22.39
CA SER A 7 -33.76 7.16 22.90
C SER A 7 -33.10 6.36 21.77
N LEU A 8 -33.82 6.16 20.65
CA LEU A 8 -33.27 5.49 19.47
C LEU A 8 -32.14 6.30 18.82
N LEU A 9 -32.29 7.63 18.70
CA LEU A 9 -31.25 8.53 18.22
C LEU A 9 -29.99 8.50 19.08
N LEU A 10 -30.15 8.38 20.41
CA LEU A 10 -29.04 8.35 21.34
C LEU A 10 -28.27 7.01 21.28
N VAL A 11 -28.99 5.90 21.07
CA VAL A 11 -28.37 4.57 20.85
C VAL A 11 -27.60 4.51 19.52
N VAL A 12 -28.15 5.10 18.45
CA VAL A 12 -27.46 5.18 17.14
C VAL A 12 -26.23 6.08 17.20
N ALA A 13 -26.28 7.19 17.94
CA ALA A 13 -25.11 8.04 18.16
C ALA A 13 -24.02 7.32 18.97
N LEU A 14 -24.41 6.52 19.97
CA LEU A 14 -23.48 5.75 20.79
C LEU A 14 -22.82 4.59 20.03
N SER A 15 -23.54 3.93 19.13
CA SER A 15 -22.99 2.86 18.29
C SER A 15 -22.05 3.38 17.21
N ALA A 16 -22.26 4.61 16.70
CA ALA A 16 -21.33 5.26 15.78
C ALA A 16 -19.94 5.54 16.39
N LEU A 17 -19.85 5.72 17.72
CA LEU A 17 -18.59 5.92 18.44
C LEU A 17 -17.78 4.62 18.62
N GLY A 18 -18.42 3.46 18.56
CA GLY A 18 -17.76 2.14 18.72
C GLY A 18 -17.18 1.55 17.44
N ALA A 19 -17.55 2.08 16.26
CA ALA A 19 -17.13 1.56 14.96
C ALA A 19 -15.70 1.95 14.56
N CYS A 20 -15.04 2.84 15.31
CA CYS A 20 -13.66 3.27 15.07
C CYS A 20 -12.61 2.40 15.77
N GLN A 21 -12.89 1.12 16.05
CA GLN A 21 -11.83 0.19 16.43
C GLN A 21 -10.94 -0.07 15.20
N LYS A 22 -9.91 0.78 15.07
CA LYS A 22 -8.81 0.59 14.13
C LYS A 22 -8.29 -0.83 14.33
N THR A 23 -8.36 -1.64 13.28
CA THR A 23 -7.71 -2.96 13.20
C THR A 23 -6.30 -2.83 13.75
N THR A 24 -6.03 -3.44 14.90
CA THR A 24 -4.70 -3.40 15.50
C THR A 24 -3.83 -4.38 14.73
N THR A 25 -3.14 -3.88 13.72
CA THR A 25 -2.13 -4.66 13.00
C THR A 25 -0.97 -4.92 13.96
N THR A 26 -0.88 -6.17 14.43
CA THR A 26 0.24 -6.60 15.26
C THR A 26 1.38 -7.05 14.36
N ILE A 27 2.58 -6.48 14.52
CA ILE A 27 3.79 -6.91 13.82
C ILE A 27 4.57 -7.83 14.79
N PRO A 28 4.45 -9.17 14.66
CA PRO A 28 4.95 -10.11 15.66
C PRO A 28 6.49 -10.18 15.77
N LEU A 29 7.23 -9.50 14.88
CA LEU A 29 8.68 -9.55 14.78
C LEU A 29 9.28 -8.14 14.60
N SER A 30 8.90 -7.20 15.47
CA SER A 30 9.48 -5.86 15.49
C SER A 30 10.49 -5.71 16.62
N TRP A 31 11.61 -5.04 16.33
CA TRP A 31 12.61 -4.63 17.31
C TRP A 31 12.89 -3.14 17.14
N ARG A 32 12.96 -2.40 18.26
CA ARG A 32 13.31 -0.98 18.32
C ARG A 32 14.47 -0.81 19.29
N ASN A 33 15.42 0.07 18.95
CA ASN A 33 16.49 0.44 19.87
C ASN A 33 15.89 1.13 21.12
N PRO A 34 16.06 0.58 22.34
CA PRO A 34 15.48 1.16 23.55
C PRO A 34 16.10 2.51 23.94
N ALA A 35 17.33 2.80 23.48
CA ALA A 35 17.99 4.08 23.73
C ALA A 35 17.56 5.19 22.76
N TYR A 36 16.72 4.89 21.75
CA TYR A 36 16.26 5.88 20.79
C TYR A 36 15.00 6.59 21.32
N GLU A 37 15.24 7.75 21.94
CA GLU A 37 14.22 8.61 22.55
C GLU A 37 13.62 9.63 21.58
N ASN A 38 14.27 9.88 20.44
CA ASN A 38 13.77 10.80 19.43
C ASN A 38 12.44 10.31 18.83
N GLY A 39 11.61 11.29 18.44
CA GLY A 39 10.28 11.10 17.89
C GLY A 39 10.25 10.48 16.49
N GLY A 40 9.17 10.75 15.75
CA GLY A 40 9.02 10.34 14.36
C GLY A 40 10.07 10.99 13.44
N PHE A 41 10.09 10.53 12.19
CA PHE A 41 10.94 11.09 11.14
C PHE A 41 10.14 12.10 10.30
N GLU A 42 10.76 13.23 9.97
CA GLU A 42 10.21 14.28 9.13
C GLU A 42 10.51 14.05 7.65
N LYS A 43 11.71 13.53 7.30
CA LYS A 43 12.12 13.29 5.91
C LYS A 43 12.91 11.99 5.76
N LEU A 44 12.24 10.98 5.19
CA LEU A 44 12.78 9.65 4.99
C LEU A 44 13.38 9.43 3.60
N PHE A 45 14.54 8.78 3.55
CA PHE A 45 15.10 8.22 2.33
C PHE A 45 14.73 6.73 2.20
N VAL A 46 14.00 6.35 1.14
CA VAL A 46 13.40 5.01 0.99
C VAL A 46 14.21 4.17 0.01
N ILE A 47 14.79 3.07 0.51
CA ILE A 47 15.59 2.12 -0.26
C ILE A 47 14.87 0.76 -0.31
N GLY A 48 14.47 0.33 -1.50
CA GLY A 48 13.97 -1.01 -1.78
C GLY A 48 15.11 -1.94 -2.22
N VAL A 49 15.24 -3.09 -1.56
CA VAL A 49 16.21 -4.13 -1.93
C VAL A 49 15.53 -5.16 -2.83
N GLY A 50 15.87 -5.15 -4.11
CA GLY A 50 15.36 -6.08 -5.11
C GLY A 50 16.21 -6.06 -6.38
N LYS A 51 16.24 -7.18 -7.13
CA LYS A 51 17.00 -7.30 -8.38
C LYS A 51 16.30 -6.66 -9.58
N ASP A 52 14.96 -6.61 -9.55
CA ASP A 52 14.15 -6.05 -10.61
C ASP A 52 14.00 -4.54 -10.41
N ASP A 53 14.56 -3.76 -11.33
CA ASP A 53 14.61 -2.30 -11.23
C ASP A 53 13.22 -1.67 -11.37
N GLY A 54 12.37 -2.17 -12.27
CA GLY A 54 11.01 -1.65 -12.44
C GLY A 54 10.15 -1.81 -11.19
N THR A 55 10.17 -3.00 -10.60
CA THR A 55 9.47 -3.32 -9.35
C THR A 55 10.03 -2.51 -8.20
N ARG A 56 11.36 -2.36 -8.10
CA ARG A 56 12.00 -1.55 -7.07
C ARG A 56 11.54 -0.09 -7.14
N ARG A 57 11.60 0.53 -8.32
CA ARG A 57 11.17 1.93 -8.53
C ARG A 57 9.72 2.13 -8.15
N LEU A 58 8.84 1.28 -8.69
CA LEU A 58 7.42 1.33 -8.39
C LEU A 58 7.16 1.16 -6.89
N PHE A 59 7.84 0.22 -6.24
CA PHE A 59 7.73 0.00 -4.81
C PHE A 59 8.15 1.26 -4.02
N GLU A 60 9.33 1.80 -4.29
CA GLU A 60 9.85 2.97 -3.59
C GLU A 60 8.95 4.20 -3.76
N ASP A 61 8.45 4.45 -4.98
CA ASP A 61 7.52 5.56 -5.26
C ASP A 61 6.21 5.42 -4.48
N ARG A 62 5.63 4.21 -4.48
CA ARG A 62 4.38 3.94 -3.77
C ARG A 62 4.56 4.07 -2.27
N PHE A 63 5.70 3.61 -1.74
CA PHE A 63 6.00 3.67 -0.32
C PHE A 63 6.27 5.12 0.13
N ALA A 64 7.06 5.88 -0.63
CA ALA A 64 7.29 7.30 -0.36
C ALA A 64 5.98 8.10 -0.37
N ARG A 65 5.10 7.83 -1.34
CA ARG A 65 3.76 8.42 -1.37
C ARG A 65 2.91 8.03 -0.15
N ALA A 66 2.97 6.78 0.30
CA ALA A 66 2.25 6.34 1.49
C ALA A 66 2.73 7.08 2.74
N ILE A 67 4.05 7.25 2.91
CA ILE A 67 4.61 8.04 4.02
C ILE A 67 4.14 9.51 3.94
N ALA A 68 4.12 10.11 2.75
CA ALA A 68 3.61 11.46 2.53
C ALA A 68 2.15 11.64 2.94
N LEU A 69 1.31 10.62 2.73
CA LEU A 69 -0.09 10.64 3.17
C LEU A 69 -0.24 10.57 4.69
N GLU A 70 0.74 9.98 5.40
CA GLU A 70 0.79 9.94 6.87
C GLU A 70 1.44 11.19 7.49
N GLY A 71 1.89 12.15 6.66
CA GLY A 71 2.35 13.47 7.09
C GLY A 71 3.88 13.65 7.20
N ALA A 72 4.68 12.67 6.78
CA ALA A 72 6.13 12.79 6.70
C ALA A 72 6.60 12.91 5.24
N ALA A 73 7.68 13.65 4.97
CA ALA A 73 8.29 13.65 3.65
C ALA A 73 9.03 12.34 3.40
N ALA A 74 9.04 11.88 2.15
CA ALA A 74 9.83 10.73 1.76
C ALA A 74 10.30 10.85 0.31
N GLN A 75 11.50 10.35 0.04
CA GLN A 75 12.09 10.33 -1.30
C GLN A 75 12.56 8.93 -1.65
N ALA A 76 12.21 8.49 -2.85
CA ALA A 76 12.66 7.22 -3.41
C ALA A 76 14.15 7.27 -3.75
N SER A 77 14.86 6.18 -3.46
CA SER A 77 16.31 6.10 -3.66
C SER A 77 16.73 5.98 -5.10
N TRP A 78 15.89 5.44 -6.00
CA TRP A 78 16.27 5.17 -7.39
C TRP A 78 16.71 6.40 -8.18
N GLY A 79 16.32 7.62 -7.78
CA GLY A 79 16.78 8.87 -8.41
C GLY A 79 18.26 9.18 -8.12
N HIS A 80 18.74 8.82 -6.93
CA HIS A 80 20.13 9.01 -6.49
C HIS A 80 20.97 7.73 -6.63
N LEU A 81 20.31 6.57 -6.57
CA LEU A 81 20.89 5.23 -6.58
C LEU A 81 20.16 4.37 -7.63
N PRO A 82 20.38 4.61 -8.93
CA PRO A 82 19.65 3.93 -10.01
C PRO A 82 20.01 2.44 -10.14
N GLN A 83 21.12 2.01 -9.54
CA GLN A 83 21.55 0.62 -9.56
C GLN A 83 20.68 -0.24 -8.63
N SER A 84 20.19 -1.37 -9.13
CA SER A 84 19.43 -2.36 -8.34
C SER A 84 20.33 -3.49 -7.79
N GLU A 85 21.63 -3.19 -7.70
CA GLU A 85 22.65 -4.07 -7.12
C GLU A 85 22.79 -3.84 -5.62
N ARG A 86 23.61 -4.68 -4.97
CA ARG A 86 23.90 -4.52 -3.55
C ARG A 86 24.65 -3.22 -3.31
N LEU A 87 23.96 -2.25 -2.71
CA LEU A 87 24.51 -0.96 -2.32
C LEU A 87 25.51 -1.11 -1.16
N SER A 88 26.63 -0.42 -1.26
CA SER A 88 27.59 -0.25 -0.16
C SER A 88 27.15 0.88 0.78
N ALA A 89 27.56 0.80 2.05
CA ALA A 89 27.32 1.87 3.01
C ALA A 89 27.90 3.22 2.58
N LYS A 90 28.96 3.22 1.74
CA LYS A 90 29.55 4.44 1.18
C LYS A 90 28.64 5.06 0.14
N GLN A 91 28.03 4.26 -0.75
CA GLN A 91 27.08 4.75 -1.76
C GLN A 91 25.82 5.30 -1.11
N ILE A 92 25.29 4.62 -0.08
CA ILE A 92 24.10 5.10 0.64
C ILE A 92 24.40 6.45 1.31
N ARG A 93 25.53 6.56 2.04
CA ARG A 93 25.94 7.83 2.65
C ARG A 93 26.10 8.94 1.63
N GLY A 94 26.83 8.68 0.54
CA GLY A 94 27.01 9.69 -0.52
C GLY A 94 25.71 10.12 -1.22
N ALA A 95 24.66 9.30 -1.19
CA ALA A 95 23.35 9.63 -1.77
C ALA A 95 22.45 10.45 -0.83
N ILE A 96 22.73 10.44 0.47
CA ILE A 96 21.99 11.24 1.47
C ILE A 96 22.81 12.46 1.91
N ASP A 97 24.12 12.46 1.68
CA ASP A 97 25.01 13.57 1.99
C ASP A 97 24.61 14.81 1.16
N GLY A 98 24.24 15.90 1.85
CA GLY A 98 23.82 17.16 1.22
C GLY A 98 22.31 17.37 1.13
N ASP A 99 21.52 16.34 1.44
CA ASP A 99 20.07 16.46 1.64
C ASP A 99 19.74 16.45 3.15
N ASP A 100 18.56 16.95 3.51
CA ASP A 100 18.04 17.07 4.89
C ASP A 100 17.28 15.81 5.36
N PHE A 101 17.76 14.61 4.99
CA PHE A 101 17.17 13.37 5.48
C PHE A 101 17.49 13.12 6.95
N ASP A 102 16.47 12.82 7.74
CA ASP A 102 16.61 12.49 9.17
C ASP A 102 16.47 10.99 9.47
N GLY A 103 16.11 10.19 8.45
CA GLY A 103 16.09 8.74 8.52
C GLY A 103 16.23 8.04 7.17
N VAL A 104 16.70 6.80 7.22
CA VAL A 104 16.77 5.91 6.05
C VAL A 104 15.92 4.68 6.33
N LEU A 105 14.94 4.44 5.46
CA LEU A 105 14.09 3.26 5.50
C LEU A 105 14.59 2.25 4.46
N ILE A 106 15.02 1.07 4.92
CA ILE A 106 15.47 -0.02 4.06
C ILE A 106 14.46 -1.15 4.12
N THR A 107 13.94 -1.56 2.97
CA THR A 107 12.97 -2.66 2.86
C THR A 107 13.51 -3.78 1.99
N ARG A 108 13.11 -5.03 2.28
CA ARG A 108 13.40 -6.18 1.43
C ARG A 108 12.22 -7.14 1.43
N LEU A 109 11.90 -7.70 0.27
CA LEU A 109 10.93 -8.78 0.16
C LEU A 109 11.59 -10.10 0.60
N LEU A 110 11.07 -10.72 1.65
CA LEU A 110 11.57 -12.01 2.15
C LEU A 110 10.91 -13.21 1.46
N GLY A 111 9.64 -13.06 1.10
CA GLY A 111 8.83 -14.12 0.51
C GLY A 111 7.40 -13.64 0.30
N ILE A 112 6.69 -14.34 -0.57
CA ILE A 112 5.27 -14.08 -0.87
C ILE A 112 4.51 -15.31 -0.36
N SER A 113 3.59 -15.10 0.58
CA SER A 113 2.63 -16.14 0.97
C SER A 113 1.41 -16.00 0.07
N GLN A 114 1.20 -16.96 -0.82
CA GLN A 114 0.00 -17.01 -1.66
C GLN A 114 -1.04 -17.88 -0.97
N SER A 115 -2.25 -17.34 -0.78
CA SER A 115 -3.43 -18.11 -0.39
C SER A 115 -4.38 -18.12 -1.58
N GLU A 116 -4.61 -19.30 -2.16
CA GLU A 116 -5.63 -19.47 -3.18
C GLU A 116 -6.99 -19.65 -2.49
N GLU A 117 -7.90 -18.71 -2.71
CA GLU A 117 -9.30 -18.87 -2.34
C GLU A 117 -10.05 -19.43 -3.56
N TYR A 118 -10.56 -20.66 -3.43
CA TYR A 118 -11.36 -21.27 -4.47
C TYR A 118 -12.72 -20.54 -4.57
N VAL A 119 -12.92 -19.79 -5.66
CA VAL A 119 -14.23 -19.25 -6.02
C VAL A 119 -14.92 -20.26 -6.94
N PRO A 120 -16.05 -20.86 -6.54
CA PRO A 120 -16.80 -21.77 -7.40
C PRO A 120 -17.23 -21.06 -8.70
N PRO A 121 -17.19 -21.73 -9.85
CA PRO A 121 -17.61 -21.14 -11.10
C PRO A 121 -19.08 -20.70 -11.03
N SER A 122 -19.34 -19.42 -11.26
CA SER A 122 -20.69 -18.89 -11.48
C SER A 122 -21.07 -19.07 -12.94
N THR A 123 -22.21 -19.71 -13.21
CA THR A 123 -22.75 -19.78 -14.57
C THR A 123 -23.34 -18.43 -14.95
N HIS A 124 -22.60 -17.64 -15.71
CA HIS A 124 -23.13 -16.45 -16.36
C HIS A 124 -23.74 -16.84 -17.70
N THR A 125 -25.07 -16.80 -17.79
CA THR A 125 -25.77 -16.98 -19.06
C THR A 125 -25.67 -15.68 -19.85
N VAL A 126 -24.67 -15.60 -20.74
CA VAL A 126 -24.61 -14.53 -21.73
C VAL A 126 -25.73 -14.76 -22.77
N PRO A 127 -26.66 -13.80 -22.97
CA PRO A 127 -27.66 -13.93 -24.01
C PRO A 127 -26.94 -13.97 -25.37
N THR A 128 -27.17 -15.03 -26.13
CA THR A 128 -26.67 -15.13 -27.51
C THR A 128 -27.40 -14.09 -28.35
N THR A 129 -26.84 -12.90 -28.53
CA THR A 129 -27.38 -11.94 -29.49
C THR A 129 -27.09 -12.47 -30.88
N TYR A 130 -28.14 -12.97 -31.54
CA TYR A 130 -28.06 -13.66 -32.83
C TYR A 130 -27.82 -12.70 -34.02
N TYR A 131 -27.53 -11.41 -33.78
CA TYR A 131 -27.36 -10.43 -34.85
C TYR A 131 -26.30 -9.37 -34.53
N GLY A 132 -25.05 -9.60 -34.99
CA GLY A 132 -24.01 -8.58 -34.92
C GLY A 132 -22.64 -9.06 -35.40
N TYR A 133 -22.49 -9.32 -36.70
CA TYR A 133 -21.18 -9.61 -37.30
C TYR A 133 -20.31 -8.35 -37.36
N GLY A 134 -19.30 -8.24 -36.48
CA GLY A 134 -18.26 -7.21 -36.56
C GLY A 134 -17.39 -7.04 -35.31
N TYR A 135 -16.18 -6.52 -35.49
CA TYR A 135 -15.17 -6.27 -34.44
C TYR A 135 -15.71 -5.53 -33.21
N TYR A 136 -16.64 -4.59 -33.40
CA TYR A 136 -17.27 -3.84 -32.33
C TYR A 136 -18.17 -4.67 -31.41
N GLY A 137 -18.82 -5.72 -31.93
CA GLY A 137 -19.65 -6.62 -31.13
C GLY A 137 -18.83 -7.44 -30.14
N TYR A 138 -17.66 -7.93 -30.59
CA TYR A 138 -16.74 -8.70 -29.74
C TYR A 138 -16.01 -7.82 -28.70
N TYR A 139 -15.68 -6.58 -29.05
CA TYR A 139 -15.12 -5.63 -28.07
C TYR A 139 -16.13 -5.31 -26.96
N GLY A 140 -17.41 -5.13 -27.31
CA GLY A 140 -18.48 -4.88 -26.34
C GLY A 140 -18.69 -6.02 -25.35
N THR A 141 -18.69 -7.27 -25.82
CA THR A 141 -18.90 -8.44 -24.95
C THR A 141 -17.68 -8.79 -24.10
N SER A 142 -16.48 -8.36 -24.48
CA SER A 142 -15.25 -8.64 -23.73
C SER A 142 -15.18 -7.96 -22.36
N TYR A 143 -15.96 -6.90 -22.13
CA TYR A 143 -16.07 -6.22 -20.83
C TYR A 143 -17.20 -6.77 -19.94
N GLU A 144 -18.04 -7.67 -20.45
CA GLU A 144 -19.14 -8.24 -19.66
C GLU A 144 -18.72 -9.48 -18.85
N ILE A 145 -17.51 -10.00 -19.07
CA ILE A 145 -17.02 -11.25 -18.46
C ILE A 145 -15.69 -11.06 -17.71
N VAL A 146 -15.39 -9.83 -17.27
CA VAL A 146 -14.29 -9.52 -16.32
C VAL A 146 -14.88 -9.29 -14.94
#